data_AF-A0A7S4I166-F1
#
_entry.id   AF-A0A7S4I166-F1
#
_cell.length_a   1.000
_cell.length_b   1.000
_cell.length_c   1.000
_cell.angle_alpha   90.00
_cell.angle_beta   90.00
_cell.angle_gamma   90.00
#
_symmetry.space_group_name_H-M   'P 1'
#
loop_
_entity.id
_entity.type
_entity.pdbx_description
1 polymer ?
#
loop_
_entity_poly.entity_id
_entity_poly.type
_entity_poly.pdbx_seq_one_letter_code
_entity_poly.pdbx_strand_id
1 'polypeptide(L)'
;DWGGGLAASYALQYPKRVFRIVMFHPSWTMPLAPLNKLKTKTLMLWVPVEQLHVYSRGVKMAKAMPHCTFIKCSIGAYSNAKAGGYYHSIGSRISTLILDFLPSTTPTK
;
A
#
# COMPACT_ATOMS: atom_id res chain seq x y z
N ASP A 1 3.05 -5.63 4.10
CA ASP A 1 3.49 -5.79 5.50
C ASP A 1 4.68 -4.89 5.80
N TRP A 2 5.58 -5.29 6.72
CA TRP A 2 6.80 -4.60 7.14
C TRP A 2 7.63 -3.97 6.02
N GLY A 3 7.77 -4.66 4.88
CA GLY A 3 8.48 -4.12 3.72
C GLY A 3 7.93 -2.79 3.20
N GLY A 4 6.61 -2.54 3.35
CA GLY A 4 6.00 -1.25 3.01
C GLY A 4 6.45 -0.12 3.93
N GLY A 5 6.58 -0.39 5.23
CA GLY A 5 7.13 0.58 6.18
C GLY A 5 8.58 0.92 5.88
N LEU A 6 9.39 -0.09 5.53
CA LEU A 6 10.78 0.11 5.11
C LEU A 6 10.86 0.94 3.82
N ALA A 7 10.00 0.67 2.83
CA ALA A 7 9.94 1.44 1.58
C ALA A 7 9.60 2.92 1.84
N ALA A 8 8.63 3.20 2.71
CA ALA A 8 8.27 4.56 3.10
C ALA A 8 9.43 5.28 3.83
N SER A 9 10.09 4.59 4.77
CA SER A 9 11.27 5.12 5.46
C SER A 9 12.42 5.44 4.50
N TYR A 10 12.71 4.54 3.57
CA TYR A 10 13.74 4.75 2.56
C TYR A 10 13.41 5.95 1.66
N ALA A 11 12.17 6.07 1.21
CA ALA A 11 11.74 7.19 0.38
C ALA A 11 11.71 8.54 1.13
N LEU A 12 11.48 8.55 2.44
CA LEU A 12 11.64 9.75 3.27
C LEU A 12 13.09 10.21 3.31
N GLN A 13 14.04 9.28 3.40
CA GLN A 13 15.47 9.59 3.48
C GLN A 13 16.08 9.91 2.11
N TYR A 14 15.61 9.25 1.05
CA TYR A 14 16.15 9.36 -0.30
C TYR A 14 15.05 9.68 -1.34
N PRO A 15 14.35 10.83 -1.22
CA PRO A 15 13.15 11.12 -2.01
C PRO A 15 13.41 11.20 -3.52
N LYS A 16 14.65 11.49 -3.94
CA LYS A 16 15.03 11.54 -5.36
C LYS A 16 15.32 10.16 -5.97
N ARG A 17 15.43 9.11 -5.15
CA ARG A 17 15.74 7.73 -5.61
C ARG A 17 14.48 6.88 -5.80
N VAL A 18 13.33 7.33 -5.30
CA VAL A 18 12.08 6.57 -5.33
C VAL A 18 11.02 7.36 -6.08
N PHE A 19 10.68 6.89 -7.29
CA PHE A 19 9.69 7.55 -8.14
C PHE A 19 8.24 7.26 -7.71
N ARG A 20 7.95 6.00 -7.35
CA ARG A 20 6.63 5.52 -6.89
C ARG A 20 6.80 4.45 -5.83
N ILE A 21 5.84 4.35 -4.90
CA ILE A 21 5.78 3.29 -3.90
C ILE A 21 4.44 2.57 -4.04
N VAL A 22 4.49 1.24 -4.02
CA VAL A 22 3.31 0.40 -3.87
C VAL A 22 3.45 -0.36 -2.56
N MET A 23 2.43 -0.29 -1.71
CA MET A 23 2.40 -0.99 -0.43
C MET A 23 1.13 -1.81 -0.30
N PHE A 24 1.29 -3.10 -0.01
CA PHE A 24 0.19 -3.99 0.34
C PHE A 24 0.21 -4.24 1.85
N HIS A 25 -0.84 -3.83 2.58
CA HIS A 25 -0.91 -3.93 4.05
C HIS A 25 0.36 -3.46 4.77
N PRO A 26 0.84 -2.22 4.57
CA PRO A 26 2.07 -1.77 5.21
C PRO A 26 1.95 -1.75 6.74
N SER A 27 3.03 -2.15 7.40
CA SER A 27 3.21 -1.98 8.84
C SER A 27 4.06 -0.74 9.09
N TRP A 28 3.59 0.17 9.95
CA TRP A 28 4.30 1.38 10.35
C TRP A 28 4.24 1.53 11.87
N THR A 29 5.39 1.43 12.53
CA THR A 29 5.52 1.44 14.00
C THR A 29 6.07 2.77 14.55
N MET A 30 6.52 3.67 13.68
CA MET A 30 7.06 4.98 14.04
C MET A 30 5.94 6.02 14.19
N PRO A 31 6.21 7.22 14.76
CA PRO A 31 5.26 8.32 14.70
C PRO A 31 4.79 8.59 13.26
N LEU A 32 3.53 9.01 13.09
CA LEU A 32 2.97 9.29 11.75
C LEU A 32 3.42 10.64 11.18
N ALA A 33 3.84 11.58 12.04
CA ALA A 33 4.19 12.93 11.63
C ALA A 33 5.21 13.01 10.48
N PRO A 34 6.29 12.19 10.42
CA PRO A 34 7.23 12.21 9.31
C PRO A 34 6.62 11.84 7.95
N LEU A 35 5.54 11.05 7.91
CA LEU A 35 4.89 10.65 6.66
C LEU A 35 4.33 11.84 5.88
N ASN A 36 4.08 12.99 6.53
CA ASN A 36 3.66 14.20 5.84
C ASN A 36 4.73 14.78 4.91
N LYS A 37 6.00 14.38 5.09
CA LYS A 37 7.13 14.76 4.26
C LYS A 37 7.33 13.82 3.07
N LEU A 38 6.62 12.69 3.01
CA LEU A 38 6.74 11.73 1.92
C LEU A 38 6.16 12.34 0.63
N LYS A 39 7.05 12.82 -0.26
CA LYS A 39 6.68 13.42 -1.55
C LYS A 39 6.42 12.40 -2.65
N THR A 40 6.88 11.17 -2.46
CA THR A 40 6.74 10.10 -3.43
C THR A 40 5.28 9.69 -3.61
N LYS A 41 4.83 9.63 -4.87
CA LYS A 41 3.49 9.13 -5.20
C LYS A 41 3.36 7.70 -4.69
N THR A 42 2.33 7.45 -3.89
CA THR A 42 2.19 6.19 -3.15
C THR A 42 0.84 5.56 -3.46
N LEU A 43 0.83 4.26 -3.77
CA LEU A 43 -0.36 3.43 -3.78
C LEU A 43 -0.32 2.54 -2.54
N MET A 44 -1.36 2.62 -1.72
CA MET A 44 -1.56 1.73 -0.58
C MET A 44 -2.82 0.88 -0.79
N LEU A 45 -2.64 -0.43 -0.76
CA LEU A 45 -3.67 -1.43 -0.97
C LEU A 45 -3.97 -2.14 0.35
N TRP A 46 -5.26 -2.33 0.66
CA TRP A 46 -5.67 -2.92 1.94
C TRP A 46 -6.95 -3.76 1.84
N VAL A 47 -6.90 -4.98 2.33
CA VAL A 47 -8.02 -5.88 2.58
C VAL A 47 -8.63 -5.61 3.96
N PRO A 48 -9.87 -5.07 4.08
CA PRO A 48 -10.39 -4.63 5.37
C PRO A 48 -10.68 -5.74 6.38
N VAL A 49 -10.89 -6.95 5.87
CA VAL A 49 -11.18 -8.15 6.67
C VAL A 49 -9.92 -8.83 7.19
N GLU A 50 -8.75 -8.23 6.96
CA GLU A 50 -7.47 -8.74 7.45
C GLU A 50 -7.35 -8.57 8.97
N GLN A 51 -6.93 -9.63 9.66
CA GLN A 51 -6.91 -9.68 11.13
C GLN A 51 -5.61 -9.15 11.73
N LEU A 52 -4.47 -9.33 11.06
CA LEU A 52 -3.16 -8.89 11.56
C LEU A 52 -2.96 -7.39 11.34
N HIS A 53 -3.50 -6.86 10.23
CA HIS A 53 -3.39 -5.46 9.84
C HIS A 53 -4.76 -4.80 9.90
N VAL A 54 -5.14 -4.33 11.10
CA VAL A 54 -6.40 -3.62 11.33
C VAL A 54 -6.55 -2.43 10.36
N TYR A 55 -7.64 -2.42 9.59
CA TYR A 55 -7.92 -1.40 8.56
C TYR A 55 -7.79 0.04 9.04
N SER A 56 -8.19 0.33 10.28
CA SER A 56 -8.10 1.68 10.86
C SER A 56 -6.66 2.20 10.94
N ARG A 57 -5.65 1.31 11.08
CA ARG A 57 -4.23 1.69 11.03
C ARG A 57 -3.84 2.15 9.62
N GLY A 58 -4.28 1.42 8.59
CA GLY A 58 -4.08 1.80 7.19
C GLY A 58 -4.70 3.16 6.87
N VAL A 59 -5.93 3.42 7.32
CA VAL A 59 -6.60 4.72 7.16
C VAL A 59 -5.78 5.85 7.78
N LYS A 60 -5.30 5.68 9.02
CA LYS A 60 -4.48 6.69 9.71
C LYS A 60 -3.17 6.96 8.98
N MET A 61 -2.51 5.89 8.51
CA MET A 61 -1.25 6.01 7.76
C MET A 61 -1.47 6.72 6.43
N ALA A 62 -2.48 6.33 5.65
CA ALA A 62 -2.83 6.96 4.38
C ALA A 62 -3.13 8.46 4.55
N LYS A 63 -3.90 8.83 5.57
CA LYS A 63 -4.21 10.25 5.88
C LYS A 63 -2.96 11.08 6.20
N ALA A 64 -1.90 10.46 6.74
CA ALA A 64 -0.65 11.14 7.04
C ALA A 64 0.23 11.37 5.80
N MET A 65 -0.05 10.72 4.66
CA MET A 65 0.75 10.81 3.44
C MET A 65 0.03 11.66 2.37
N PRO A 66 0.56 12.84 2.01
CA PRO A 66 -0.15 13.79 1.14
C PRO A 66 -0.37 13.31 -0.29
N HIS A 67 0.45 12.36 -0.77
CA HIS A 67 0.39 11.82 -2.14
C HIS A 67 0.03 10.32 -2.17
N CYS A 68 -0.73 9.86 -1.18
CA CYS A 68 -1.16 8.47 -1.09
C CYS A 68 -2.55 8.26 -1.70
N THR A 69 -2.64 7.33 -2.65
CA THR A 69 -3.90 6.72 -3.09
C THR A 69 -4.15 5.48 -2.25
N PHE A 70 -5.21 5.48 -1.44
CA PHE A 70 -5.57 4.35 -0.57
C PHE A 70 -6.76 3.58 -1.15
N ILE A 71 -6.54 2.32 -1.51
CA ILE A 71 -7.57 1.47 -2.13
C ILE A 71 -7.92 0.31 -1.20
N LYS A 72 -9.21 0.23 -0.90
CA LYS A 72 -9.83 -0.90 -0.23
C LYS A 72 -10.06 -2.05 -1.22
N CYS A 73 -9.33 -3.14 -1.01
CA CYS A 73 -9.48 -4.41 -1.73
C CYS A 73 -10.54 -5.27 -1.04
N SER A 74 -11.80 -5.16 -1.46
CA SER A 74 -12.89 -5.97 -0.91
C SER A 74 -12.81 -7.42 -1.42
N ILE A 75 -12.92 -8.38 -0.50
CA ILE A 75 -12.87 -9.83 -0.80
C ILE A 75 -14.08 -10.60 -0.26
N GLY A 76 -15.15 -9.88 0.09
CA GLY A 76 -16.27 -10.42 0.87
C GLY A 76 -15.99 -10.41 2.37
N ALA A 77 -16.87 -11.06 3.14
CA ALA A 77 -16.74 -11.18 4.59
C ALA A 77 -15.64 -12.16 4.99
N TYR A 78 -15.00 -11.92 6.15
CA TYR A 78 -14.04 -12.84 6.74
C TYR A 78 -14.70 -14.21 7.06
N SER A 79 -13.94 -15.28 6.89
CA SER A 79 -14.30 -16.66 7.27
C SER A 79 -13.02 -17.47 7.45
N ASN A 80 -12.90 -18.17 8.59
CA ASN A 80 -11.75 -19.03 8.91
C ASN A 80 -11.53 -20.11 7.85
N ALA A 81 -12.60 -20.65 7.26
CA ALA A 81 -12.53 -21.70 6.23
C ALA A 81 -11.87 -21.25 4.92
N LYS A 82 -11.70 -19.95 4.72
CA LYS A 82 -11.20 -19.35 3.47
C LYS A 82 -9.85 -18.66 3.64
N ALA A 83 -9.27 -18.65 4.85
CA ALA A 83 -8.02 -17.97 5.19
C ALA A 83 -6.84 -18.37 4.29
N GLY A 84 -6.84 -19.61 3.76
CA GLY A 84 -5.78 -20.12 2.87
C GLY A 84 -5.85 -19.71 1.40
N GLY A 85 -6.94 -19.07 0.92
CA GLY A 85 -7.17 -18.85 -0.52
C GLY A 85 -7.60 -17.44 -0.95
N TYR A 86 -7.81 -16.51 0.00
CA TYR A 86 -8.34 -15.18 -0.28
C TYR A 86 -7.50 -14.33 -1.24
N TYR A 87 -6.18 -14.41 -1.15
CA TYR A 87 -5.32 -13.63 -2.03
C TYR A 87 -5.36 -14.12 -3.48
N HIS A 88 -5.73 -15.38 -3.72
CA HIS A 88 -5.90 -15.90 -5.07
C HIS A 88 -7.07 -15.24 -5.80
N SER A 89 -8.19 -15.01 -5.10
CA SER A 89 -9.39 -14.39 -5.70
C SER A 89 -9.22 -12.90 -6.00
N ILE A 90 -8.22 -12.23 -5.40
CA ILE A 90 -7.95 -10.81 -5.64
C ILE A 90 -6.59 -10.50 -6.25
N GLY A 91 -5.76 -11.51 -6.48
CA GLY A 91 -4.42 -11.35 -7.02
C GLY A 91 -4.44 -10.59 -8.34
N SER A 92 -5.31 -10.99 -9.27
CA SER A 92 -5.47 -10.32 -10.58
C SER A 92 -5.84 -8.85 -10.41
N ARG A 93 -6.82 -8.53 -9.56
CA ARG A 93 -7.24 -7.16 -9.28
C ARG A 93 -6.11 -6.34 -8.65
N ILE A 94 -5.39 -6.89 -7.68
CA ILE A 94 -4.22 -6.24 -7.08
C ILE A 94 -3.18 -5.94 -8.17
N SER A 95 -2.84 -6.94 -8.99
CA SER A 95 -1.88 -6.77 -10.08
C SER A 95 -2.30 -5.69 -11.06
N THR A 96 -3.57 -5.63 -11.47
CA THR A 96 -4.09 -4.56 -12.33
C THR A 96 -3.92 -3.19 -11.68
N LEU A 97 -4.32 -3.03 -10.41
CA LEU A 97 -4.16 -1.77 -9.68
C LEU A 97 -2.67 -1.32 -9.59
N ILE A 98 -1.77 -2.28 -9.44
CA ILE A 98 -0.32 -2.02 -9.42
C ILE A 98 0.16 -1.57 -10.81
N LEU A 99 -0.21 -2.30 -11.86
CA LEU A 99 0.21 -1.97 -13.23
C LEU A 99 -0.33 -0.61 -13.68
N ASP A 100 -1.61 -0.31 -13.39
CA ASP A 100 -2.23 0.99 -13.69
C ASP A 100 -1.54 2.14 -12.92
N PHE A 101 -1.02 1.84 -11.73
CA PHE A 101 -0.32 2.81 -10.91
C PHE A 101 1.14 3.00 -11.32
N LEU A 102 1.78 2.06 -12.00
CA LEU A 102 3.14 2.20 -12.49
C LEU A 102 3.14 2.97 -13.84
N PRO A 103 4.21 3.74 -14.16
CA PRO A 103 4.26 4.41 -15.45
C PRO A 103 4.32 3.35 -16.55
N SER A 104 3.68 3.60 -17.70
CA SER A 104 3.92 2.77 -18.87
C SER A 104 5.40 2.82 -19.19
N THR A 105 6.02 1.66 -19.34
CA THR A 105 7.45 1.54 -19.67
C THR A 105 7.74 1.92 -21.12
N THR A 106 6.76 2.44 -21.86
CA THR A 106 6.97 2.96 -23.21
C THR A 106 8.00 4.07 -23.14
N PRO A 107 9.19 3.90 -23.73
CA PRO A 107 10.18 4.96 -23.78
C PRO A 107 9.54 6.14 -24.51
N THR A 108 9.42 7.28 -23.85
CA THR A 108 9.21 8.53 -24.57
C THR A 108 10.44 8.73 -25.46
N LYS A 109 10.24 8.58 -26.78
CA LYS A 109 11.23 8.93 -27.80
C LYS A 109 11.57 10.41 -27.72
#